data_AF-A0A2P8H7K8-F1
#
_entry.id   AF-A0A2P8H7K8-F1
#
_cell.length_a   1.000
_cell.length_b   1.000
_cell.length_c   1.000
_cell.angle_alpha   90.00
_cell.angle_beta   90.00
_cell.angle_gamma   90.00
#
_symmetry.space_group_name_H-M   'P 1'
#
loop_
_entity.id
_entity.type
_entity.pdbx_description
1 polymer ?
#
loop_
_entity_poly.entity_id
_entity_poly.type
_entity_poly.pdbx_seq_one_letter_code
_entity_poly.pdbx_strand_id
1 'polypeptide(L)'
;MSYTYNWSEEYVNGMYRSLGIFHPHQLDMETIAARLGLSIICLPTEAMRLDKVIVLDSRDSNAKQWQDFGHELCHAIWHYGNQLTMPMPLQVYQENKSNNFAQYACIPTFMLQNLNLPAYERDAVWMIMEKFGVERDFAQKRLEQYIRNMYSR
;
A
#
# COMPACT_ATOMS: atom_id res chain seq x y z
N MET A 1 0.46 25.61 4.81
CA MET A 1 -0.53 24.75 5.50
C MET A 1 0.15 23.45 5.85
N SER A 2 -0.01 22.89 7.05
CA SER A 2 0.61 21.62 7.46
C SER A 2 -0.30 20.46 7.08
N TYR A 3 0.24 19.44 6.43
CA TYR A 3 -0.45 18.17 6.18
C TYR A 3 -0.64 17.43 7.51
N THR A 4 -1.87 16.97 7.80
CA THR A 4 -2.14 16.14 8.98
C THR A 4 -2.21 14.68 8.55
N TYR A 5 -1.40 13.83 9.18
CA TYR A 5 -1.42 12.40 8.94
C TYR A 5 -2.66 11.80 9.57
N ASN A 6 -3.36 10.93 8.84
CA ASN A 6 -4.31 10.03 9.47
C ASN A 6 -3.58 8.84 10.13
N TRP A 7 -4.30 8.11 10.99
CA TRP A 7 -3.72 7.00 11.75
C TRP A 7 -3.04 5.93 10.88
N SER A 8 -3.59 5.60 9.70
CA SER A 8 -2.98 4.63 8.78
C SER A 8 -1.66 5.15 8.22
N GLU A 9 -1.58 6.44 7.89
CA GLU A 9 -0.35 7.08 7.41
C GLU A 9 0.72 7.12 8.51
N GLU A 10 0.34 7.44 9.75
CA GLU A 10 1.26 7.41 10.90
C GLU A 10 1.80 6.01 11.15
N TYR A 11 0.92 5.01 11.11
CA TYR A 11 1.30 3.61 11.26
C TYR A 11 2.29 3.18 10.18
N VAL A 12 1.98 3.44 8.91
CA VAL A 12 2.85 3.09 7.78
C VAL A 12 4.21 3.78 7.88
N ASN A 13 4.24 5.07 8.27
CA ASN A 13 5.48 5.80 8.48
C ASN A 13 6.32 5.17 9.61
N GLY A 14 5.71 4.86 10.76
CA GLY A 14 6.38 4.21 11.88
C GLY A 14 6.91 2.83 11.52
N MET A 15 6.10 2.03 10.82
CA MET A 15 6.48 0.70 10.32
C MET A 15 7.68 0.80 9.37
N TYR A 16 7.63 1.60 8.31
CA TYR A 16 8.76 1.68 7.39
C TYR A 16 10.04 2.20 8.04
N ARG A 17 9.93 3.16 8.97
CA ARG A 17 11.09 3.65 9.71
C ARG A 17 11.71 2.58 10.63
N SER A 18 10.91 1.77 11.31
CA SER A 18 11.43 0.66 12.12
C SER A 18 12.11 -0.41 11.25
N LEU A 19 11.63 -0.56 10.01
CA LEU A 19 12.26 -1.37 8.98
C LEU A 19 13.44 -0.69 8.29
N GLY A 20 13.86 0.53 8.68
CA GLY A 20 14.98 1.23 8.04
C GLY A 20 14.74 1.64 6.57
N ILE A 21 13.47 1.80 6.18
CA ILE A 21 13.02 2.19 4.85
C ILE A 21 12.60 3.67 4.90
N PHE A 22 13.31 4.52 4.16
CA PHE A 22 13.15 5.99 4.19
C PHE A 22 12.87 6.59 2.81
N HIS A 23 13.19 5.88 1.73
CA HIS A 23 13.10 6.38 0.36
C HIS A 23 12.39 5.39 -0.58
N PRO A 24 11.76 5.87 -1.68
CA PRO A 24 10.98 5.00 -2.58
C PRO A 24 11.78 3.83 -3.16
N HIS A 25 13.04 4.04 -3.51
CA HIS A 25 13.90 2.99 -4.08
C HIS A 25 14.24 1.86 -3.09
N GLN A 26 13.89 2.00 -1.81
CA GLN A 26 14.07 0.97 -0.78
C GLN A 26 12.78 0.16 -0.56
N LEU A 27 11.67 0.52 -1.21
CA LEU A 27 10.42 -0.25 -1.16
C LEU A 27 10.61 -1.53 -1.98
N ASP A 28 10.57 -2.66 -1.30
CA ASP A 28 10.73 -3.98 -1.88
C ASP A 28 9.92 -4.98 -1.05
N MET A 29 8.99 -5.67 -1.71
CA MET A 29 8.03 -6.57 -1.05
C MET A 29 8.73 -7.70 -0.28
N GLU A 30 9.78 -8.30 -0.87
CA GLU A 30 10.56 -9.38 -0.25
C GLU A 30 11.25 -8.91 1.03
N THR A 31 11.94 -7.77 0.97
CA THR A 31 12.62 -7.17 2.12
C THR A 31 11.62 -6.80 3.22
N ILE A 32 10.48 -6.22 2.87
CA ILE A 32 9.44 -5.83 3.84
C ILE A 32 8.86 -7.09 4.49
N ALA A 33 8.46 -8.09 3.71
CA ALA A 33 7.91 -9.34 4.21
C ALA A 33 8.88 -10.04 5.16
N ALA A 34 10.14 -10.23 4.73
CA ALA A 34 11.16 -10.91 5.52
C ALA A 34 11.39 -10.22 6.88
N ARG A 35 11.48 -8.88 6.91
CA ARG A 35 11.68 -8.13 8.17
C ARG A 35 10.46 -8.15 9.09
N LEU A 36 9.26 -8.36 8.54
CA LEU A 36 8.03 -8.54 9.31
C LEU A 36 7.77 -10.00 9.70
N GLY A 37 8.67 -10.93 9.34
CA GLY A 37 8.50 -12.36 9.62
C GLY A 37 7.41 -13.02 8.76
N LEU A 38 7.15 -12.47 7.58
CA LEU A 38 6.24 -12.98 6.56
C LEU A 38 7.04 -13.63 5.42
N SER A 39 6.36 -14.44 4.61
CA SER A 39 6.91 -15.05 3.40
C SER A 39 6.04 -14.71 2.20
N ILE A 40 6.65 -14.58 1.02
CA ILE A 40 5.95 -14.36 -0.25
C ILE A 40 6.03 -15.61 -1.09
N ILE A 41 4.93 -15.98 -1.74
CA ILE A 41 4.90 -17.02 -2.77
C ILE A 41 4.11 -16.48 -3.96
N CYS A 42 4.64 -16.65 -5.17
CA CYS A 42 3.93 -16.31 -6.40
C CYS A 42 3.32 -17.57 -7.02
N LEU A 43 2.00 -17.59 -7.21
CA LEU A 43 1.24 -18.70 -7.80
C LEU A 43 0.25 -18.14 -8.84
N PRO A 44 -0.19 -18.91 -9.84
CA PRO A 44 -1.17 -18.44 -10.83
C PRO A 44 -2.60 -18.45 -10.27
N THR A 45 -2.81 -17.69 -9.18
CA THR A 45 -4.06 -17.60 -8.42
C THR A 45 -4.21 -16.19 -7.86
N GLU A 46 -5.43 -15.80 -7.51
CA GLU A 46 -5.70 -14.48 -6.93
C GLU A 46 -4.86 -14.28 -5.65
N ALA A 47 -4.40 -13.04 -5.45
CA ALA A 47 -3.63 -12.70 -4.28
C ALA A 47 -4.44 -12.94 -3.00
N MET A 48 -3.78 -13.46 -1.97
CA MET A 48 -4.40 -13.74 -0.68
C MET A 48 -3.36 -13.92 0.41
N ARG A 49 -3.75 -13.60 1.65
CA ARG A 49 -2.97 -13.93 2.83
C ARG A 49 -3.41 -15.28 3.42
N LEU A 50 -2.44 -16.15 3.69
CA LEU A 50 -2.56 -17.42 4.39
C LEU A 50 -1.59 -17.47 5.58
N ASP A 51 -2.10 -17.23 6.79
CA ASP A 51 -1.29 -17.10 8.01
C ASP A 51 -0.15 -16.08 7.83
N LYS A 52 1.12 -16.53 7.86
CA LYS A 52 2.32 -15.71 7.64
C LYS A 52 2.79 -15.66 6.18
N VAL A 53 2.02 -16.22 5.26
CA VAL A 53 2.34 -16.27 3.83
C VAL A 53 1.43 -15.31 3.07
N ILE A 54 2.03 -14.43 2.27
CA ILE A 54 1.34 -13.63 1.27
C ILE A 54 1.50 -14.34 -0.08
N VAL A 55 0.38 -14.73 -0.67
CA VAL A 55 0.34 -15.28 -2.02
C VAL A 55 0.05 -14.15 -2.99
N LEU A 56 0.86 -14.02 -4.04
CA LEU A 56 0.67 -13.04 -5.12
C LEU A 56 0.40 -13.75 -6.44
N ASP A 57 -0.38 -13.12 -7.32
CA ASP A 57 -0.67 -13.71 -8.63
C ASP A 57 0.54 -13.60 -9.55
N SER A 58 1.16 -14.74 -9.86
CA SER A 58 2.32 -14.84 -10.77
C SER A 58 2.02 -14.38 -12.21
N ARG A 59 0.74 -14.22 -12.58
CA ARG A 59 0.31 -13.75 -13.91
C ARG A 59 0.25 -12.23 -14.01
N ASP A 60 0.22 -11.55 -12.86
CA ASP A 60 0.10 -10.10 -12.78
C ASP A 60 1.43 -9.39 -13.05
N SER A 61 1.34 -8.11 -13.43
CA SER A 61 2.50 -7.25 -13.58
C SER A 61 3.19 -7.03 -12.23
N ASN A 62 4.49 -6.71 -12.23
CA ASN A 62 5.20 -6.35 -10.98
C ASN A 62 4.51 -5.20 -10.24
N ALA A 63 3.95 -4.23 -10.97
CA ALA A 63 3.25 -3.11 -10.37
C ALA A 63 1.95 -3.53 -9.70
N LYS A 64 1.23 -4.48 -10.30
CA LYS A 64 0.01 -5.04 -9.72
C LYS A 64 0.32 -5.94 -8.52
N GLN A 65 1.33 -6.81 -8.60
CA GLN A 65 1.81 -7.61 -7.48
C GLN A 65 2.24 -6.74 -6.29
N TRP A 66 2.88 -5.59 -6.54
CA TRP A 66 3.24 -4.64 -5.49
C TRP A 66 2.01 -4.03 -4.79
N GLN A 67 0.97 -3.71 -5.55
CA GLN A 67 -0.29 -3.19 -5.00
C GLN A 67 -1.03 -4.26 -4.20
N ASP A 68 -1.07 -5.49 -4.70
CA ASP A 68 -1.68 -6.64 -4.01
C ASP A 68 -0.92 -6.99 -2.75
N PHE A 69 0.42 -6.95 -2.78
CA PHE A 69 1.22 -7.08 -1.59
C PHE A 69 0.84 -6.04 -0.54
N GLY A 70 0.67 -4.76 -0.93
CA GLY A 70 0.22 -3.72 -0.02
C GLY A 70 -1.16 -4.02 0.59
N HIS A 71 -2.09 -4.59 -0.19
CA HIS A 71 -3.41 -5.02 0.28
C HIS A 71 -3.31 -6.18 1.27
N GLU A 72 -2.62 -7.26 0.90
CA GLU A 72 -2.47 -8.46 1.74
C GLU A 72 -1.64 -8.21 2.99
N LEU A 73 -0.71 -7.25 2.94
CA LEU A 73 0.03 -6.80 4.11
C LEU A 73 -0.91 -6.20 5.17
N CYS A 74 -1.98 -5.51 4.76
CA CYS A 74 -3.01 -5.04 5.70
C CYS A 74 -3.68 -6.23 6.40
N HIS A 75 -4.02 -7.29 5.66
CA HIS A 75 -4.60 -8.49 6.23
C HIS A 75 -3.65 -9.16 7.21
N ALA A 76 -2.36 -9.26 6.87
CA ALA A 76 -1.36 -9.85 7.75
C ALA A 76 -1.15 -9.07 9.07
N ILE A 77 -1.22 -7.74 9.03
CA ILE A 77 -0.90 -6.89 10.18
C ILE A 77 -2.13 -6.57 11.04
N TRP A 78 -3.27 -6.24 10.42
CA TRP A 78 -4.41 -5.64 11.13
C TRP A 78 -5.62 -6.56 11.29
N HIS A 79 -5.72 -7.63 10.50
CA HIS A 79 -6.92 -8.44 10.47
C HIS A 79 -6.67 -9.82 11.09
N TYR A 80 -7.60 -10.24 11.94
CA TYR A 80 -7.65 -11.57 12.53
C TYR A 80 -8.97 -12.23 12.13
N GLY A 81 -8.96 -13.54 11.97
CA GLY A 81 -10.15 -14.35 11.69
C GLY A 81 -10.15 -14.99 10.30
N ASN A 82 -11.01 -15.99 10.13
CA ASN A 82 -11.21 -16.68 8.87
C ASN A 82 -12.31 -15.97 8.07
N GLN A 83 -11.94 -15.31 6.96
CA GLN A 83 -12.88 -14.60 6.07
C GLN A 83 -14.06 -15.48 5.66
N LEU A 84 -13.87 -16.79 5.46
CA LEU A 84 -14.94 -17.73 5.07
C LEU A 84 -16.04 -17.86 6.13
N THR A 85 -15.74 -17.54 7.39
CA THR A 85 -16.67 -17.63 8.52
C THR A 85 -17.14 -16.26 9.02
N MET A 86 -16.60 -15.19 8.46
CA MET A 86 -16.85 -13.83 8.90
C MET A 86 -18.19 -13.31 8.35
N PRO A 87 -18.98 -12.54 9.10
CA PRO A 87 -20.18 -11.90 8.56
C PRO A 87 -19.84 -10.95 7.40
N MET A 88 -20.64 -10.98 6.33
CA MET A 88 -20.39 -10.18 5.11
C MET A 88 -20.11 -8.69 5.38
N PRO A 89 -20.86 -7.98 6.26
CA PRO A 89 -20.55 -6.57 6.52
C PRO A 89 -19.14 -6.33 7.08
N LEU A 90 -18.64 -7.26 7.89
CA LEU A 90 -17.29 -7.17 8.44
C LEU A 90 -16.23 -7.49 7.39
N GLN A 91 -16.50 -8.43 6.48
CA GLN A 91 -15.64 -8.69 5.32
C GLN A 91 -15.49 -7.42 4.47
N VAL A 92 -16.61 -6.82 4.03
CA VAL A 92 -16.60 -5.60 3.20
C VAL A 92 -15.86 -4.45 3.90
N TYR A 93 -16.02 -4.30 5.21
CA TYR A 93 -15.29 -3.31 5.97
C TYR A 93 -13.77 -3.57 5.95
N GLN A 94 -13.33 -4.82 6.16
CA GLN A 94 -11.92 -5.18 6.11
C GLN A 94 -11.32 -4.96 4.72
N GLU A 95 -12.00 -5.39 3.65
CA GLU A 95 -11.55 -5.17 2.27
C GLU A 95 -11.39 -3.68 1.94
N ASN A 96 -12.36 -2.86 2.34
CA ASN A 96 -12.27 -1.41 2.16
C ASN A 96 -11.11 -0.79 2.96
N LYS A 97 -10.81 -1.33 4.15
CA LYS A 97 -9.67 -0.89 4.96
C LYS A 97 -8.36 -1.29 4.31
N SER A 98 -8.23 -2.53 3.84
CA SER A 98 -7.05 -3.03 3.11
C SER A 98 -6.78 -2.23 1.84
N ASN A 99 -7.82 -1.94 1.05
CA ASN A 99 -7.71 -1.11 -0.15
C ASN A 99 -7.20 0.31 0.13
N ASN A 100 -7.58 0.90 1.27
CA ASN A 100 -7.07 2.22 1.66
C ASN A 100 -5.67 2.13 2.26
N PHE A 101 -5.37 1.08 3.03
CA PHE A 101 -4.03 0.84 3.56
C PHE A 101 -3.00 0.65 2.44
N ALA A 102 -3.33 -0.13 1.41
CA ALA A 102 -2.45 -0.38 0.27
C ALA A 102 -1.96 0.93 -0.38
N GLN A 103 -2.83 1.93 -0.50
CA GLN A 103 -2.45 3.25 -1.03
C GLN A 103 -1.33 3.91 -0.23
N TYR A 104 -1.40 3.83 1.10
CA TYR A 104 -0.37 4.37 1.98
C TYR A 104 0.87 3.50 2.04
N ALA A 105 0.73 2.17 2.02
CA ALA A 105 1.86 1.25 2.03
C ALA A 105 2.68 1.36 0.74
N CYS A 106 2.03 1.29 -0.43
CA CYS A 106 2.70 1.33 -1.72
C CYS A 106 3.20 2.74 -2.08
N ILE A 107 2.53 3.80 -1.60
CA ILE A 107 2.92 5.20 -1.82
C ILE A 107 2.89 5.98 -0.49
N PRO A 108 3.93 5.79 0.36
CA PRO A 108 3.95 6.39 1.69
C PRO A 108 3.95 7.91 1.65
N THR A 109 3.09 8.53 2.45
CA THR A 109 2.91 9.99 2.50
C THR A 109 4.21 10.73 2.77
N PHE A 110 5.03 10.23 3.69
CA PHE A 110 6.29 10.86 4.03
C PHE A 110 7.31 10.81 2.89
N MET A 111 7.21 9.83 1.99
CA MET A 111 8.03 9.78 0.78
C MET A 111 7.46 10.68 -0.31
N LEU A 112 6.13 10.68 -0.48
CA LEU A 112 5.43 11.52 -1.45
C LEU A 112 5.65 13.02 -1.17
N GLN A 113 5.66 13.42 0.10
CA GLN A 113 5.95 14.79 0.55
C GLN A 113 7.36 15.27 0.17
N ASN A 114 8.31 14.35 -0.02
CA ASN A 114 9.67 14.67 -0.43
C ASN A 114 9.84 14.76 -1.95
N LEU A 115 8.77 14.52 -2.72
CA LEU A 115 8.79 14.68 -4.17
C LEU A 115 8.38 16.11 -4.56
N ASN A 116 9.11 16.68 -5.53
CA ASN A 116 8.70 17.90 -6.21
C ASN A 116 7.67 17.54 -7.29
N LEU A 117 6.41 17.40 -6.90
CA LEU A 117 5.33 17.03 -7.81
C LEU A 117 5.11 18.14 -8.88
N PRO A 118 5.01 17.78 -10.16
CA PRO A 118 4.61 18.70 -11.23
C PRO A 118 3.23 19.32 -10.96
N ALA A 119 3.01 20.53 -11.49
CA ALA A 119 1.71 21.21 -11.37
C ALA A 119 0.61 20.53 -12.18
N TYR A 120 0.96 19.88 -13.30
CA TYR A 120 0.01 19.16 -14.13
C TYR A 120 -0.25 17.77 -13.57
N GLU A 121 -1.52 17.46 -13.30
CA GLU A 121 -1.95 16.19 -12.70
C GLU A 121 -1.41 14.97 -13.45
N ARG A 122 -1.50 14.97 -14.79
CA ARG A 122 -1.00 13.87 -15.62
C ARG A 122 0.48 13.57 -15.35
N ASP A 123 1.30 14.62 -15.25
CA ASP A 123 2.75 14.47 -15.08
C ASP A 123 3.08 14.09 -13.62
N ALA A 124 2.29 14.55 -12.65
CA ALA A 124 2.36 14.10 -11.26
C ALA A 124 1.99 12.62 -11.11
N VAL A 125 0.91 12.16 -11.74
CA VAL A 125 0.53 10.74 -11.78
C VAL A 125 1.64 9.91 -12.39
N TRP A 126 2.18 10.33 -13.54
CA TRP A 126 3.29 9.63 -14.18
C TRP A 126 4.53 9.56 -13.28
N MET A 127 4.89 10.67 -12.61
CA MET A 127 6.00 10.66 -11.65
C MET A 127 5.75 9.68 -10.48
N ILE A 128 4.52 9.59 -9.97
CA ILE A 128 4.17 8.66 -8.88
C ILE A 128 4.28 7.21 -9.37
N MET A 129 3.77 6.90 -10.56
CA MET A 129 3.91 5.57 -11.16
C MET A 129 5.38 5.14 -11.23
N GLU A 130 6.25 5.99 -11.78
CA GLU A 130 7.66 5.70 -11.95
C GLU A 130 8.40 5.59 -10.62
N LYS A 131 8.08 6.43 -9.63
CA LYS A 131 8.78 6.44 -8.34
C LYS A 131 8.41 5.29 -7.42
N PHE A 132 7.15 4.82 -7.49
CA PHE A 132 6.62 3.82 -6.56
C PHE A 132 6.30 2.48 -7.23
N GLY A 133 6.48 2.36 -8.55
CA GLY A 133 6.26 1.11 -9.27
C GLY A 133 4.82 0.65 -9.24
N VAL A 134 3.87 1.57 -9.45
CA VAL A 134 2.42 1.30 -9.35
C VAL A 134 1.71 1.59 -10.67
N GLU A 135 0.51 1.05 -10.84
CA GLU A 135 -0.33 1.32 -11.99
C GLU A 135 -0.94 2.72 -11.95
N ARG A 136 -1.36 3.20 -13.12
CA ARG A 136 -1.85 4.57 -13.32
C ARG A 136 -3.01 4.93 -12.41
N ASP A 137 -4.03 4.08 -12.37
CA ASP A 137 -5.26 4.38 -11.61
C ASP A 137 -5.00 4.36 -10.10
N PHE A 138 -4.05 3.53 -9.66
CA PHE A 138 -3.59 3.49 -8.28
C PHE A 138 -2.83 4.79 -7.91
N ALA A 139 -1.92 5.24 -8.78
CA ALA A 139 -1.21 6.51 -8.61
C ALA A 139 -2.17 7.72 -8.61
N GLN A 140 -3.15 7.72 -9.51
CA GLN A 140 -4.16 8.77 -9.60
C GLN A 140 -4.98 8.85 -8.31
N LYS A 141 -5.53 7.71 -7.85
CA LYS A 141 -6.27 7.62 -6.58
C LYS A 141 -5.43 8.12 -5.40
N ARG A 142 -4.15 7.77 -5.34
CA ARG A 142 -3.26 8.24 -4.27
C ARG A 142 -3.08 9.75 -4.29
N LEU A 143 -2.85 10.33 -5.47
CA LEU A 143 -2.68 11.77 -5.65
C LEU A 143 -3.95 12.52 -5.21
N GLU A 144 -5.13 12.04 -5.60
CA GLU A 144 -6.42 12.59 -5.16
C GLU A 144 -6.57 12.53 -3.63
N GLN A 145 -6.22 11.41 -2.99
CA GLN A 145 -6.21 11.28 -1.54
C GLN A 145 -5.24 12.28 -0.88
N TYR A 146 -4.03 12.41 -1.42
CA TYR A 146 -3.00 13.32 -0.92
C TYR A 146 -3.46 14.78 -0.98
N ILE A 147 -3.97 15.21 -2.13
CA ILE A 147 -4.50 16.56 -2.34
C ILE A 147 -5.67 16.81 -1.39
N ARG A 148 -6.64 15.88 -1.31
CA ARG A 148 -7.79 16.03 -0.41
C ARG A 148 -7.36 16.22 1.05
N ASN A 149 -6.39 15.43 1.52
CA ASN A 149 -5.90 15.50 2.90
C ASN A 149 -5.11 16.80 3.19
N MET A 150 -4.54 17.44 2.17
CA MET A 150 -3.93 18.78 2.30
C MET A 150 -4.97 19.88 2.58
N TYR A 151 -6.18 19.73 2.05
CA TYR A 151 -7.24 20.75 2.11
C TYR A 151 -8.37 20.44 3.10
N SER A 152 -8.44 19.22 3.63
CA SER A 152 -9.42 18.87 4.66
C SER A 152 -9.05 19.55 5.99
N ARG A 153 -9.83 20.55 6.37
CA ARG A 153 -9.96 21.08 7.74
C ARG A 153 -11.39 20.87 8.20
#